data_AF-A0AAE3T950-F1
#
_entry.id   AF-A0AAE3T950-F1
#
_cell.length_a   1.000
_cell.length_b   1.000
_cell.length_c   1.000
_cell.angle_alpha   90.00
_cell.angle_beta   90.00
_cell.angle_gamma   90.00
#
_symmetry.space_group_name_H-M   'P 1'
#
loop_
_entity.id
_entity.type
_entity.pdbx_description
1 polymer ?
#
loop_
_entity_poly.entity_id
_entity_poly.type
_entity_poly.pdbx_seq_one_letter_code
_entity_poly.pdbx_strand_id
1 'polypeptide(L)'
;MSNETKNVFISHVHKDDEGLTDLKNLLKNKGMNVRDSSINSDRPNNAKSPDYIKSEILAPRIDWASTMIVYISPETKNSEWVNWEIERAHKQDKTIVGVWERGANGCEVPEALDEYGHALVGWNADKIIDAVNGDYEQFETPDGTTCEPRSIRRHPCG
;
A
#
# COMPACT_ATOMS: atom_id res chain seq x y z
N MET A 1 10.11 16.37 -18.65
CA MET A 1 9.70 15.52 -17.51
C MET A 1 8.21 15.69 -17.37
N SER A 2 7.42 14.77 -17.92
CA SER A 2 5.98 14.77 -17.74
C SER A 2 5.73 14.39 -16.27
N ASN A 3 5.02 15.23 -15.50
CA ASN A 3 4.60 14.83 -14.17
C ASN A 3 3.60 13.67 -14.32
N GLU A 4 4.07 12.44 -14.12
CA GLU A 4 3.22 11.26 -14.17
C GLU A 4 2.29 11.27 -12.96
N THR A 5 0.99 11.18 -13.21
CA THR A 5 -0.03 11.11 -12.17
C THR A 5 -0.53 9.67 -12.07
N LYS A 6 -0.38 9.05 -10.89
CA LYS A 6 -0.85 7.70 -10.62
C LYS A 6 -2.03 7.72 -9.66
N ASN A 7 -3.05 6.91 -9.93
CA ASN A 7 -4.15 6.69 -9.00
C ASN A 7 -3.76 5.56 -8.07
N VAL A 8 -3.67 5.85 -6.77
CA VAL A 8 -3.24 4.90 -5.75
C VAL A 8 -4.30 4.78 -4.67
N PHE A 9 -4.32 3.64 -4.00
CA PHE A 9 -5.04 3.47 -2.75
C PHE A 9 -4.00 3.23 -1.65
N ILE A 10 -3.89 4.15 -0.68
CA ILE A 10 -2.95 4.00 0.44
C ILE A 10 -3.66 3.34 1.62
N SER A 11 -3.46 2.04 1.79
CA SER A 11 -3.91 1.27 2.94
C SER A 11 -3.00 1.56 4.14
N HIS A 12 -3.60 1.98 5.26
CA HIS A 12 -2.90 2.39 6.48
C HIS A 12 -3.84 2.26 7.69
N VAL A 13 -3.29 2.27 8.90
CA VAL A 13 -4.11 2.41 10.12
C VAL A 13 -4.32 3.90 10.42
N HIS A 14 -5.50 4.29 10.90
CA HIS A 14 -5.92 5.69 11.07
C HIS A 14 -5.00 6.58 11.92
N LYS A 15 -4.09 6.01 12.70
CA LYS A 15 -3.13 6.78 13.50
C LYS A 15 -2.00 7.40 12.66
N ASP A 16 -1.88 7.00 11.40
CA ASP A 16 -0.70 7.26 10.58
C ASP A 16 -0.91 8.35 9.51
N ASP A 17 -2.02 9.11 9.57
CA ASP A 17 -2.38 10.16 8.60
C ASP A 17 -1.24 11.17 8.35
N GLU A 18 -0.41 11.45 9.35
CA GLU A 18 0.78 12.32 9.20
C GLU A 18 1.82 11.71 8.24
N GLY A 19 2.09 10.41 8.36
CA GLY A 19 3.05 9.69 7.51
C GLY A 19 2.64 9.64 6.05
N LEU A 20 1.33 9.66 5.76
CA LEU A 20 0.80 9.71 4.40
C LEU A 20 1.13 11.02 3.70
N THR A 21 1.08 12.13 4.43
CA THR A 21 1.44 13.45 3.88
C THR A 21 2.91 13.48 3.49
N ASP A 22 3.78 12.94 4.34
CA ASP A 22 5.22 12.84 4.07
C ASP A 22 5.53 11.92 2.89
N LEU A 23 4.83 10.78 2.78
CA LEU A 23 4.97 9.88 1.63
C LEU A 23 4.58 10.58 0.32
N LYS A 24 3.44 11.26 0.29
CA LYS A 24 2.97 12.00 -0.90
C LYS A 24 3.95 13.10 -1.29
N ASN A 25 4.51 13.82 -0.31
CA ASN A 25 5.53 14.84 -0.54
C ASN A 25 6.83 14.23 -1.09
N LEU A 26 7.25 13.08 -0.55
CA LEU A 26 8.44 12.37 -1.01
C LEU A 26 8.36 12.02 -2.51
N LEU A 27 7.23 11.45 -2.95
CA LEU A 27 7.01 11.10 -4.36
C LEU A 27 6.91 12.34 -5.25
N LYS A 28 6.18 13.35 -4.79
CA LYS A 28 6.01 14.62 -5.51
C LYS A 28 7.34 15.33 -5.75
N ASN A 29 8.25 15.30 -4.78
CA ASN A 29 9.59 15.89 -4.89
C ASN A 29 10.45 15.21 -5.96
N LYS A 30 10.13 13.96 -6.34
CA LYS A 30 10.75 13.22 -7.44
C LYS A 30 9.97 13.27 -8.75
N GLY A 31 8.89 14.04 -8.81
CA GLY A 31 8.11 14.28 -10.03
C GLY A 31 6.94 13.33 -10.27
N MET A 32 6.64 12.43 -9.32
CA MET A 32 5.43 11.60 -9.37
C MET A 32 4.32 12.22 -8.53
N ASN A 33 3.19 12.50 -9.16
CA ASN A 33 1.98 12.93 -8.45
C ASN A 33 1.11 11.71 -8.15
N VAL A 34 0.65 11.57 -6.91
CA VAL A 34 -0.24 10.48 -6.52
C VAL A 34 -1.61 11.00 -6.12
N ARG A 35 -2.66 10.41 -6.68
CA ARG A 35 -4.05 10.67 -6.30
C ARG A 35 -4.52 9.51 -5.43
N ASP A 36 -4.64 9.78 -4.15
CA ASP A 36 -5.03 8.80 -3.15
C ASP A 36 -6.55 8.76 -2.97
N SER A 37 -7.13 7.56 -3.08
CA SER A 37 -8.57 7.31 -2.86
C SER A 37 -8.89 6.74 -1.48
N SER A 38 -7.92 6.62 -0.55
CA SER A 38 -8.14 6.12 0.81
C SER A 38 -9.14 6.96 1.63
N ILE A 39 -9.66 6.38 2.72
CA ILE A 39 -10.57 7.07 3.65
C ILE A 39 -9.78 7.44 4.90
N ASN A 40 -9.66 8.74 5.19
CA ASN A 40 -9.19 9.23 6.48
C ASN A 40 -10.33 9.27 7.50
N SER A 41 -10.01 9.20 8.79
CA SER A 41 -10.98 9.18 9.90
C SER A 41 -11.88 10.42 10.00
N ASP A 42 -11.60 11.47 9.23
CA ASP A 42 -12.37 12.73 9.19
C ASP A 42 -13.80 12.58 8.63
N ARG A 43 -14.18 11.42 8.10
CA ARG A 43 -15.56 11.13 7.69
C ARG A 43 -16.08 9.90 8.41
N PRO A 44 -16.56 10.03 9.67
CA PRO A 44 -17.36 8.98 10.29
C PRO A 44 -18.66 8.85 9.49
N ASN A 45 -18.65 7.99 8.48
CA ASN A 45 -19.86 7.66 7.75
C ASN A 45 -20.78 6.91 8.72
N ASN A 46 -22.07 7.27 8.73
CA ASN A 46 -23.14 6.63 9.52
C ASN A 46 -23.38 5.14 9.17
N ALA A 47 -22.51 4.54 8.37
CA ALA A 47 -22.54 3.12 8.04
C ALA A 47 -22.05 2.31 9.24
N LYS A 48 -22.98 1.71 9.96
CA LYS A 48 -22.67 0.86 11.12
C LYS A 48 -22.26 -0.57 10.74
N SER A 49 -22.35 -0.94 9.46
CA SER A 49 -22.01 -2.28 8.98
C SER A 49 -20.62 -2.29 8.32
N PRO A 50 -19.66 -3.04 8.88
CA PRO A 50 -18.35 -3.24 8.27
C PRO A 50 -18.43 -3.74 6.81
N ASP A 51 -19.36 -4.65 6.53
CA ASP A 51 -19.54 -5.21 5.18
C ASP A 51 -19.98 -4.14 4.18
N TYR A 52 -20.86 -3.23 4.59
CA TYR A 52 -21.29 -2.10 3.76
C TYR A 52 -20.13 -1.14 3.48
N ILE A 53 -19.31 -0.83 4.49
CA ILE A 53 -18.13 0.03 4.31
C ILE A 53 -17.17 -0.62 3.31
N LYS A 54 -16.92 -1.92 3.47
CA LYS A 54 -16.11 -2.72 2.57
C LYS A 54 -16.67 -2.70 1.15
N SER A 55 -17.94 -3.01 0.94
CA SER A 55 -18.53 -3.18 -0.41
C SER A 55 -18.88 -1.88 -1.13
N GLU A 56 -19.35 -0.86 -0.41
CA GLU A 56 -19.87 0.36 -1.05
C GLU A 56 -18.86 1.50 -1.06
N ILE A 57 -17.84 1.45 -0.19
CA ILE A 57 -16.94 2.57 0.00
C ILE A 57 -15.51 2.20 -0.38
N LEU A 58 -14.89 1.26 0.34
CA LEU A 58 -13.50 0.87 0.08
C LEU A 58 -13.35 0.20 -1.27
N ALA A 59 -14.30 -0.67 -1.58
CA ALA A 59 -14.36 -1.43 -2.80
C ALA A 59 -14.23 -0.56 -4.07
N PRO A 60 -15.15 0.37 -4.38
CA PRO A 60 -15.01 1.23 -5.57
C PRO A 60 -13.73 2.07 -5.59
N ARG A 61 -13.18 2.43 -4.43
CA ARG A 61 -11.96 3.24 -4.30
C ARG A 61 -10.70 2.43 -4.64
N ILE A 62 -10.67 1.18 -4.21
CA ILE A 62 -9.63 0.21 -4.60
C ILE A 62 -9.75 -0.03 -6.10
N ASP A 63 -10.96 -0.26 -6.60
CA ASP A 63 -11.21 -0.53 -8.03
C ASP A 63 -10.70 0.61 -8.92
N TRP A 64 -10.90 1.87 -8.49
CA TRP A 64 -10.42 3.06 -9.18
C TRP A 64 -8.89 3.22 -9.18
N ALA A 65 -8.20 2.74 -8.14
CA ALA A 65 -6.75 2.82 -8.05
C ALA A 65 -6.09 1.77 -8.94
N SER A 66 -5.00 2.14 -9.61
CA SER A 66 -4.18 1.17 -10.37
C SER A 66 -3.22 0.39 -9.47
N THR A 67 -2.81 1.00 -8.37
CA THR A 67 -1.81 0.46 -7.45
C THR A 67 -2.30 0.59 -6.01
N MET A 68 -2.12 -0.45 -5.21
CA MET A 68 -2.30 -0.43 -3.77
C MET A 68 -0.95 -0.20 -3.11
N ILE A 69 -0.86 0.83 -2.27
CA ILE A 69 0.28 1.06 -1.38
C ILE A 69 -0.14 0.68 0.03
N VAL A 70 0.59 -0.22 0.67
CA VAL A 70 0.39 -0.58 2.07
C VAL A 70 1.44 0.16 2.89
N TYR A 71 1.01 1.12 3.71
CA TYR A 71 1.88 1.86 4.62
C TYR A 71 2.08 1.05 5.90
N ILE A 72 3.32 0.64 6.16
CA ILE A 72 3.63 -0.35 7.18
C ILE A 72 4.20 0.34 8.41
N SER A 73 3.34 0.47 9.42
CA SER A 73 3.67 0.89 10.78
C SER A 73 3.56 -0.32 11.73
N PRO A 74 4.00 -0.19 13.01
CA PRO A 74 3.94 -1.29 13.97
C PRO A 74 2.54 -1.90 14.17
N GLU A 75 1.48 -1.13 13.95
CA GLU A 75 0.09 -1.58 14.14
C GLU A 75 -0.51 -2.22 12.88
N THR A 76 0.03 -1.94 11.69
CA THR A 76 -0.51 -2.39 10.39
C THR A 76 -0.66 -3.92 10.33
N LYS A 77 0.30 -4.67 10.90
CA LYS A 77 0.31 -6.15 10.85
C LYS A 77 -0.95 -6.82 11.42
N ASN A 78 -1.62 -6.17 12.38
CA ASN A 78 -2.79 -6.72 13.08
C ASN A 78 -4.12 -6.23 12.50
N SER A 79 -4.09 -5.43 11.43
CA SER A 79 -5.30 -4.80 10.89
C SER A 79 -6.04 -5.73 9.93
N GLU A 80 -7.18 -6.25 10.37
CA GLU A 80 -8.09 -7.03 9.51
C GLU A 80 -8.62 -6.22 8.32
N TRP A 81 -8.70 -4.90 8.46
CA TRP A 81 -9.09 -4.01 7.37
C TRP A 81 -8.00 -3.97 6.30
N VAL A 82 -6.74 -3.80 6.68
CA VAL A 82 -5.60 -3.78 5.76
C VAL A 82 -5.50 -5.12 5.02
N ASN A 83 -5.60 -6.25 5.72
CA ASN A 83 -5.58 -7.57 5.08
C ASN A 83 -6.70 -7.72 4.04
N TRP A 84 -7.93 -7.31 4.39
CA TRP A 84 -9.06 -7.36 3.47
C TRP A 84 -8.87 -6.48 2.23
N GLU A 85 -8.28 -5.29 2.39
CA GLU A 85 -7.99 -4.38 1.27
C GLU A 85 -6.97 -5.00 0.32
N ILE A 86 -5.90 -5.61 0.86
CA ILE A 86 -4.86 -6.31 0.08
C ILE A 86 -5.45 -7.49 -0.69
N GLU A 87 -6.23 -8.34 -0.03
CA GLU A 87 -6.91 -9.47 -0.68
C GLU A 87 -7.83 -9.01 -1.82
N ARG A 88 -8.54 -7.89 -1.63
CA ARG A 88 -9.39 -7.34 -2.68
C ARG A 88 -8.56 -6.83 -3.86
N ALA A 89 -7.49 -6.09 -3.59
CA ALA A 89 -6.60 -5.59 -4.63
C ALA A 89 -5.97 -6.74 -5.42
N HIS A 90 -5.57 -7.81 -4.74
CA HIS A 90 -5.06 -9.03 -5.36
C HIS A 90 -6.10 -9.69 -6.27
N LYS A 91 -7.36 -9.83 -5.82
CA LYS A 91 -8.48 -10.36 -6.63
C LYS A 91 -8.78 -9.54 -7.89
N GLN A 92 -8.20 -8.35 -8.04
CA GLN A 92 -8.35 -7.47 -9.19
C GLN A 92 -7.04 -7.28 -9.95
N ASP A 93 -6.05 -8.13 -9.71
CA ASP A 93 -4.73 -8.11 -10.36
C ASP A 93 -4.04 -6.74 -10.25
N LYS A 94 -4.25 -6.03 -9.14
CA LYS A 94 -3.61 -4.74 -8.88
C LYS A 94 -2.19 -4.95 -8.36
N THR A 95 -1.30 -4.03 -8.73
CA THR A 95 0.05 -3.97 -8.14
C THR A 95 -0.07 -3.60 -6.66
N ILE A 96 0.52 -4.42 -5.78
CA ILE A 96 0.52 -4.23 -4.32
C ILE A 96 1.94 -3.96 -3.86
N VAL A 97 2.17 -2.78 -3.29
CA VAL A 97 3.49 -2.32 -2.85
C VAL A 97 3.45 -2.01 -1.36
N GLY A 98 4.29 -2.68 -0.58
CA GLY A 98 4.56 -2.35 0.81
C GLY A 98 5.58 -1.22 0.92
N VAL A 99 5.31 -0.21 1.73
CA VAL A 99 6.24 0.87 2.04
C VAL A 99 6.42 0.95 3.56
N TRP A 100 7.65 0.77 4.02
CA TRP A 100 7.98 0.93 5.43
C TRP A 100 7.85 2.37 5.87
N GLU A 101 7.18 2.61 7.00
CA GLU A 101 7.20 3.91 7.66
C GLU A 101 8.63 4.35 8.00
N ARG A 102 8.87 5.67 7.96
CA ARG A 102 10.16 6.25 8.32
C ARG A 102 10.51 5.94 9.79
N GLY A 103 11.50 5.07 9.98
CA GLY A 103 11.98 4.67 11.32
C GLY A 103 11.31 3.43 11.90
N ALA A 104 10.46 2.74 11.11
CA ALA A 104 9.86 1.46 11.46
C ALA A 104 10.89 0.33 11.44
N ASN A 105 11.75 0.26 12.46
CA ASN A 105 12.71 -0.82 12.61
C ASN A 105 12.05 -2.03 13.28
N GLY A 106 12.15 -3.21 12.64
CA GLY A 106 11.67 -4.47 13.22
C GLY A 106 10.16 -4.66 13.22
N CYS A 107 9.43 -3.89 12.40
CA CYS A 107 8.01 -4.13 12.16
C CYS A 107 7.81 -5.39 11.32
N GLU A 108 6.72 -6.10 11.59
CA GLU A 108 6.28 -7.21 10.75
C GLU A 108 5.31 -6.69 9.70
N VAL A 109 5.27 -7.34 8.54
CA VAL A 109 4.30 -7.04 7.49
C VAL A 109 2.99 -7.78 7.77
N PRO A 110 1.83 -7.27 7.30
CA PRO A 110 0.59 -8.04 7.29
C PRO A 110 0.74 -9.34 6.49
N GLU A 111 0.07 -10.40 6.93
CA GLU A 111 0.11 -11.72 6.26
C GLU A 111 -0.31 -11.62 4.79
N ALA A 112 -1.38 -10.88 4.49
CA ALA A 112 -1.83 -10.70 3.11
C ALA A 112 -0.80 -9.96 2.24
N LEU A 113 0.00 -9.05 2.83
CA LEU A 113 1.07 -8.38 2.10
C LEU A 113 2.24 -9.32 1.83
N ASP A 114 2.56 -10.20 2.77
CA ASP A 114 3.60 -11.23 2.57
C ASP A 114 3.20 -12.23 1.49
N GLU A 115 1.90 -12.55 1.37
CA GLU A 115 1.39 -13.51 0.40
C GLU A 115 1.19 -12.90 -1.00
N TYR A 116 0.64 -11.68 -1.09
CA TYR A 116 0.20 -11.07 -2.35
C TYR A 116 0.98 -9.82 -2.78
N GLY A 117 1.95 -9.38 -1.97
CA GLY A 117 2.79 -8.22 -2.28
C GLY A 117 3.67 -8.46 -3.51
N HIS A 118 3.80 -7.42 -4.33
CA HIS A 118 4.71 -7.42 -5.48
C HIS A 118 6.09 -6.87 -5.10
N ALA A 119 6.10 -5.88 -4.20
CA ALA A 119 7.31 -5.28 -3.69
C ALA A 119 7.14 -4.83 -2.25
N LEU A 120 8.25 -4.75 -1.52
CA LEU A 120 8.34 -4.19 -0.19
C LEU A 120 9.59 -3.32 -0.15
N VAL A 121 9.43 -2.01 0.06
CA VAL A 121 10.52 -1.04 -0.08
C VAL A 121 10.66 -0.17 1.18
N GLY A 122 11.90 0.18 1.49
CA GLY A 122 12.20 1.18 2.53
C GLY A 122 11.75 2.59 2.13
N TRP A 123 11.99 3.56 3.01
CA TRP A 123 11.69 4.98 2.78
C TRP A 123 12.62 5.63 1.74
N ASN A 124 12.51 5.20 0.48
CA ASN A 124 13.32 5.67 -0.65
C ASN A 124 12.42 6.01 -1.84
N ALA A 125 12.37 7.30 -2.20
CA ALA A 125 11.48 7.81 -3.23
C ALA A 125 11.65 7.12 -4.60
N ASP A 126 12.88 6.87 -5.03
CA ASP A 126 13.16 6.29 -6.35
C ASP A 126 12.64 4.85 -6.40
N LYS A 127 12.93 4.04 -5.37
CA LYS A 127 12.43 2.66 -5.27
C LYS A 127 10.90 2.58 -5.14
N ILE A 128 10.29 3.50 -4.39
CA ILE A 128 8.83 3.53 -4.27
C ILE A 128 8.18 3.86 -5.61
N ILE A 129 8.75 4.81 -6.37
CA ILE A 129 8.29 5.16 -7.72
C ILE A 129 8.38 3.95 -8.65
N ASP A 130 9.53 3.27 -8.67
CA ASP A 130 9.75 2.10 -9.51
C ASP A 130 8.76 0.97 -9.14
N ALA A 131 8.56 0.71 -7.85
CA ALA A 131 7.60 -0.28 -7.37
C ALA A 131 6.15 0.08 -7.73
N VAL A 132 5.76 1.35 -7.59
CA VAL A 132 4.41 1.83 -7.94
C VAL A 132 4.14 1.72 -9.46
N ASN A 133 5.18 1.83 -10.28
CA ASN A 133 5.11 1.63 -11.72
C ASN A 133 5.16 0.15 -12.13
N GLY A 134 5.51 -0.75 -11.22
CA GLY A 134 5.68 -2.18 -11.50
C GLY A 134 7.05 -2.55 -12.04
N ASP A 135 8.02 -1.62 -11.99
CA ASP A 135 9.39 -1.81 -12.46
C ASP A 135 10.32 -2.36 -11.35
N TYR A 136 9.78 -2.57 -10.15
CA TYR A 136 10.49 -3.12 -8.99
C TYR A 136 9.68 -4.22 -8.31
N GLU A 137 10.24 -5.43 -8.24
CA GLU A 137 9.60 -6.62 -7.64
C GLU A 137 10.51 -7.27 -6.57
N GLN A 138 11.08 -6.48 -5.67
CA GLN A 138 11.90 -7.00 -4.57
C GLN A 138 11.29 -6.68 -3.22
N PHE A 139 11.63 -7.51 -2.24
CA PHE A 139 11.26 -7.30 -0.85
C PHE A 139 12.48 -6.84 -0.07
N GLU A 140 12.35 -5.76 0.68
CA GLU A 140 13.39 -5.17 1.50
C GLU A 140 12.98 -5.15 2.97
N THR A 141 13.97 -5.28 3.83
CA THR A 141 13.84 -4.92 5.23
C THR A 141 13.78 -3.39 5.39
N PRO A 142 13.34 -2.87 6.55
CA PRO A 142 13.26 -1.43 6.79
C PRO A 142 14.58 -0.66 6.61
N ASP A 143 15.73 -1.32 6.84
CA ASP A 143 17.08 -0.79 6.62
C ASP A 143 17.51 -0.79 5.13
N GLY A 144 16.65 -1.29 4.23
CA GLY A 144 16.87 -1.29 2.79
C GLY A 144 17.69 -2.48 2.29
N THR A 145 17.94 -3.48 3.14
CA THR A 145 18.60 -4.73 2.77
C THR A 145 17.59 -5.65 2.07
N THR A 146 17.97 -6.24 0.94
CA THR A 146 17.11 -7.17 0.21
C THR A 146 16.84 -8.42 1.05
N CYS A 147 15.57 -8.77 1.24
CA CYS A 147 15.15 -10.03 1.83
C CYS A 147 15.49 -11.18 0.87
N GLU A 148 15.82 -12.35 1.43
CA GLU A 148 15.85 -13.60 0.65
C GLU A 148 14.56 -13.74 -0.16
N PRO A 149 14.61 -14.23 -1.41
CA PRO A 149 13.42 -14.40 -2.24
C PRO A 149 12.42 -15.26 -1.50
N ARG A 150 11.38 -14.64 -0.95
CA ARG A 150 10.26 -15.39 -0.38
C ARG A 150 9.54 -16.06 -1.53
N SER A 151 9.13 -17.30 -1.33
CA SER A 151 8.34 -18.06 -2.29
C SER A 151 6.96 -17.42 -2.43
N ILE A 152 6.87 -16.26 -3.09
CA ILE A 152 5.60 -15.66 -3.47
C ILE A 152 4.93 -16.73 -4.32
N ARG A 153 3.83 -17.28 -3.83
CA ARG A 153 2.99 -18.17 -4.63
C ARG A 153 2.35 -17.29 -5.67
N ARG A 154 3.07 -17.05 -6.77
CA ARG A 154 2.54 -16.45 -7.97
C ARG A 154 1.49 -17.43 -8.47
N HIS A 155 0.25 -17.22 -8.07
CA HIS A 155 -0.88 -17.94 -8.63
C HIS A 155 -0.90 -17.60 -10.12
N PRO A 156 -0.65 -18.58 -11.01
CA PRO A 156 -0.71 -18.30 -12.43
C PRO A 156 -2.15 -17.86 -12.73
N CYS A 157 -2.31 -16.65 -13.25
CA CYS A 157 -3.55 -16.16 -13.80
C CYS A 157 -4.04 -17.22 -14.81
N GLY A 158 -5.19 -17.84 -14.53
CA GLY A 158 -5.83 -18.84 -15.39
C GLY A 158 -7.00 -18.24 -16.14
#